data_AF-A0A8S8XR92-F1
#
_entry.id   AF-A0A8S8XR92-F1
#
_cell.length_a   1.000
_cell.length_b   1.000
_cell.length_c   1.000
_cell.angle_alpha   90.00
_cell.angle_beta   90.00
_cell.angle_gamma   90.00
#
_symmetry.space_group_name_H-M   'P 1'
#
loop_
_entity.id
_entity.type
_entity.pdbx_description
1 polymer ?
#
loop_
_entity_poly.entity_id
_entity_poly.type
_entity_poly.pdbx_seq_one_letter_code
_entity_poly.pdbx_strand_id
1 'polypeptide(L)'
;MVRSNRFAERFIRRHGGKAAFPVTISVNEMAAHYTSNTELTPPEGFEGEMIFQKGDLVKLDVGVHIKGALGDNALTIEVGNGESILKQIRAAREARDAAIEKMHPELHGMWSERRHNKHR
;
A
#
# COMPACT_ATOMS: atom_id res chain seq x y z
N MET A 1 -2.54 1.39 -15.98
CA MET A 1 -1.66 1.52 -14.79
C MET A 1 -0.67 2.68 -14.88
N VAL A 2 0.17 2.79 -15.92
CA VAL A 2 1.23 3.81 -15.98
C VAL A 2 0.74 5.27 -15.85
N ARG A 3 -0.38 5.60 -16.49
CA ARG A 3 -0.97 6.95 -16.38
C ARG A 3 -1.41 7.28 -14.94
N SER A 4 -1.69 6.27 -14.13
CA SER A 4 -2.16 6.43 -12.75
C SER A 4 -1.04 6.86 -11.80
N ASN A 5 0.17 6.27 -11.88
CA ASN A 5 1.32 6.71 -11.06
C ASN A 5 1.64 8.18 -11.31
N ARG A 6 1.76 8.55 -12.60
CA ARG A 6 2.04 9.94 -13.00
C ARG A 6 0.93 10.90 -12.57
N PHE A 7 -0.33 10.47 -12.61
CA PHE A 7 -1.45 11.27 -12.13
C PHE A 7 -1.33 11.54 -10.63
N ALA A 8 -1.05 10.51 -9.82
CA ALA A 8 -0.88 10.63 -8.38
C ALA A 8 0.29 11.57 -8.01
N GLU A 9 1.46 11.40 -8.62
CA GLU A 9 2.62 12.27 -8.37
C GLU A 9 2.36 13.72 -8.79
N ARG A 10 1.65 13.93 -9.90
CA ARG A 10 1.23 15.27 -10.33
C ARG A 10 0.21 15.86 -9.35
N PHE A 11 -0.70 15.05 -8.82
CA PHE A 11 -1.65 15.48 -7.81
C PHE A 11 -0.92 15.94 -6.54
N ILE A 12 0.04 15.15 -6.04
CA ILE A 12 0.89 15.52 -4.89
C ILE A 12 1.55 16.87 -5.12
N ARG A 13 2.20 17.07 -6.28
CA ARG A 13 2.89 18.32 -6.61
C ARG A 13 1.94 19.52 -6.71
N ARG A 14 0.74 19.34 -7.27
CA ARG A 14 -0.27 20.40 -7.39
C ARG A 14 -0.80 20.87 -6.02
N HIS A 15 -0.70 20.04 -4.99
CA HIS A 15 -1.16 20.35 -3.64
C HIS A 15 -0.01 20.69 -2.68
N GLY A 16 1.16 21.09 -3.21
CA GLY A 16 2.28 21.61 -2.42
C GLY A 16 3.20 20.56 -1.80
N GLY A 17 2.97 19.27 -2.06
CA GLY A 17 3.84 18.18 -1.65
C GLY A 17 4.87 17.79 -2.70
N LYS A 18 5.78 16.91 -2.32
CA LYS A 18 6.66 16.15 -3.23
C LYS A 18 6.48 14.66 -2.94
N ALA A 19 6.65 13.81 -3.95
CA ALA A 19 6.62 12.37 -3.73
C ALA A 19 7.81 11.98 -2.82
N ALA A 20 7.53 11.29 -1.71
CA ALA A 20 8.58 10.80 -0.81
C ALA A 20 9.31 9.59 -1.39
N PHE A 21 8.60 8.80 -2.19
CA PHE A 21 9.09 7.70 -3.01
C PHE A 21 8.24 7.62 -4.29
N PRO A 22 8.69 6.92 -5.34
CA PRO A 22 7.88 6.73 -6.55
C PRO A 22 6.55 6.08 -6.22
N VAL A 23 5.43 6.65 -6.66
CA VAL A 23 4.10 6.05 -6.40
C VAL A 23 4.07 4.64 -6.99
N THR A 24 3.55 3.68 -6.23
CA THR A 24 3.50 2.27 -6.64
C THR A 24 2.05 1.79 -6.77
N ILE A 25 1.81 0.93 -7.77
CA ILE A 25 0.52 0.30 -8.03
C ILE A 25 0.77 -1.18 -8.31
N SER A 26 0.56 -2.04 -7.32
CA SER A 26 0.75 -3.48 -7.49
C SER A 26 -0.59 -4.19 -7.65
N VAL A 27 -0.69 -5.13 -8.58
CA VAL A 27 -1.96 -5.80 -8.94
C VAL A 27 -1.86 -7.29 -8.63
N ASN A 28 -2.96 -7.87 -8.13
CA ASN A 28 -3.11 -9.29 -7.82
C ASN A 28 -1.97 -9.82 -6.94
N GLU A 29 -1.22 -10.83 -7.39
CA GLU A 29 -0.11 -11.48 -6.68
C GLU A 29 1.11 -10.59 -6.43
N MET A 30 1.27 -9.47 -7.16
CA MET A 30 2.38 -8.55 -6.91
C MET A 30 2.24 -7.91 -5.52
N ALA A 31 3.12 -8.22 -4.57
CA ALA A 31 2.94 -7.76 -3.19
C ALA A 31 2.99 -6.22 -3.05
N ALA A 32 4.05 -5.58 -3.57
CA ALA A 32 4.31 -4.15 -3.43
C ALA A 32 5.29 -3.67 -4.52
N HIS A 33 5.66 -2.39 -4.46
CA HIS A 33 6.82 -1.80 -5.16
C HIS A 33 6.77 -1.77 -6.69
N TYR A 34 5.65 -2.12 -7.32
CA TYR A 34 5.56 -1.96 -8.76
C TYR A 34 5.36 -0.49 -9.12
N THR A 35 6.39 0.12 -9.70
CA THR A 35 6.28 1.45 -10.31
C THR A 35 6.52 1.36 -11.80
N SER A 36 5.65 2.00 -12.58
CA SER A 36 5.80 2.04 -14.03
C SER A 36 7.05 2.83 -14.42
N ASN A 37 7.91 2.23 -15.23
CA ASN A 37 9.03 2.94 -15.85
C ASN A 37 8.53 3.78 -17.06
N THR A 38 9.42 4.63 -17.59
CA THR A 38 9.14 5.44 -18.79
C THR A 38 9.02 4.61 -20.07
N GLU A 39 9.51 3.38 -20.06
CA GLU A 39 9.54 2.46 -21.19
C GLU A 39 8.23 1.65 -21.33
N LEU A 40 7.31 1.80 -20.37
CA LEU A 40 6.03 1.08 -20.32
C LEU A 40 6.19 -0.44 -20.34
N THR A 41 7.33 -0.94 -19.90
CA THR A 41 7.63 -2.37 -19.87
C THR A 41 6.89 -3.02 -18.71
N PRO A 42 6.12 -4.10 -18.96
CA PRO A 42 5.57 -4.92 -17.87
C PRO A 42 6.69 -5.52 -17.02
N PRO A 43 6.42 -5.85 -15.75
CA PRO A 43 7.37 -6.59 -14.94
C PRO A 43 7.59 -7.99 -15.53
N GLU A 44 8.76 -8.57 -15.26
CA GLU A 44 9.07 -9.92 -15.70
C GLU A 44 8.01 -10.92 -15.19
N GLY A 45 7.53 -11.78 -16.09
CA GLY A 45 6.47 -12.75 -15.79
C GLY A 45 5.04 -12.17 -15.81
N PHE A 46 4.85 -10.89 -16.11
CA PHE A 46 3.52 -10.31 -16.32
C PHE A 46 3.08 -10.46 -17.77
N GLU A 47 1.99 -11.17 -17.98
CA GLU A 47 1.39 -11.36 -19.30
C GLU A 47 0.22 -10.38 -19.51
N GLY A 48 0.19 -9.73 -20.68
CA GLY A 48 -0.90 -8.86 -21.09
C GLY A 48 -0.63 -7.36 -20.98
N GLU A 49 -1.69 -6.57 -21.18
CA GLU A 49 -1.61 -5.11 -21.14
C GLU A 49 -1.63 -4.59 -19.69
N MET A 50 -0.91 -3.50 -19.43
CA MET A 50 -0.88 -2.82 -18.12
C MET A 50 -2.16 -2.00 -17.86
N ILE A 51 -3.33 -2.61 -18.03
CA ILE A 51 -4.67 -2.04 -17.88
C ILE A 51 -5.46 -2.86 -16.86
N PHE A 52 -6.11 -2.17 -15.93
CA PHE A 52 -6.93 -2.81 -14.90
C PHE A 52 -8.12 -3.56 -15.50
N GLN A 53 -8.36 -4.76 -15.00
CA GLN A 53 -9.48 -5.61 -15.34
C GLN A 53 -10.47 -5.70 -14.19
N LYS A 54 -11.74 -6.00 -14.50
CA LYS A 54 -12.73 -6.27 -13.46
C LYS A 54 -12.29 -7.49 -12.63
N GLY A 55 -12.33 -7.38 -11.32
CA GLY A 55 -11.82 -8.41 -10.39
C GLY A 55 -10.38 -8.19 -9.93
N ASP A 56 -9.64 -7.24 -10.51
CA ASP A 56 -8.25 -6.99 -10.08
C ASP A 56 -8.19 -6.48 -8.65
N LEU A 57 -7.26 -7.05 -7.87
CA LEU A 57 -6.89 -6.56 -6.56
C LEU A 57 -5.73 -5.56 -6.68
N VAL A 58 -6.03 -4.27 -6.60
CA VAL A 58 -5.08 -3.18 -6.82
C VAL A 58 -4.64 -2.60 -5.48
N LYS A 59 -3.33 -2.54 -5.25
CA LYS A 59 -2.69 -1.89 -4.10
C LYS A 59 -2.04 -0.60 -4.58
N LEU A 60 -2.51 0.53 -4.09
CA LEU A 60 -1.96 1.87 -4.34
C LEU A 60 -1.15 2.30 -3.11
N ASP A 61 0.12 2.60 -3.31
CA ASP A 61 1.05 3.02 -2.27
C ASP A 61 1.62 4.41 -2.58
N VAL A 62 1.43 5.35 -1.64
CA VAL A 62 1.65 6.77 -1.85
C VAL A 62 2.42 7.39 -0.68
N GLY A 63 3.64 7.82 -0.98
CA GLY A 63 4.46 8.61 -0.09
C GLY A 63 4.48 10.09 -0.48
N VAL A 64 4.25 10.96 0.49
CA VAL A 64 4.36 12.43 0.33
C VAL A 64 5.33 12.98 1.36
N HIS A 65 6.09 14.00 0.98
CA HIS A 65 6.83 14.80 1.94
C HIS A 65 6.62 16.31 1.73
N ILE A 66 6.55 17.03 2.84
CA ILE A 66 6.52 18.51 2.89
C ILE A 66 7.64 18.92 3.85
N LYS A 67 8.65 19.63 3.33
CA LYS A 67 9.82 20.08 4.11
C LYS A 67 10.50 18.96 4.93
N GLY A 68 10.45 17.72 4.43
CA GLY A 68 11.07 16.56 5.07
C GLY A 68 10.15 15.80 6.05
N ALA A 69 8.99 16.34 6.40
CA ALA A 69 7.96 15.57 7.12
C ALA A 69 7.28 14.59 6.15
N LEU A 70 7.28 13.30 6.51
CA LEU A 70 6.77 12.21 5.68
C LEU A 70 5.33 11.86 6.04
N GLY A 71 4.52 11.61 5.01
CA GLY A 71 3.26 10.90 5.11
C GLY A 71 3.33 9.69 4.17
N ASP A 72 3.08 8.51 4.72
CA ASP A 72 3.11 7.23 4.00
C ASP A 72 1.76 6.54 4.18
N ASN A 73 1.14 6.13 3.07
CA ASN A 73 -0.17 5.50 3.11
C ASN A 73 -0.38 4.57 1.92
N ALA A 74 -1.01 3.44 2.19
CA ALA A 74 -1.39 2.45 1.19
C ALA A 74 -2.88 2.10 1.28
N LEU A 75 -3.48 1.81 0.13
CA LEU A 75 -4.87 1.39 0.00
C LEU A 75 -4.97 0.19 -0.95
N THR A 76 -5.81 -0.76 -0.58
CA THR A 76 -6.19 -1.87 -1.45
C THR A 76 -7.64 -1.73 -1.91
N ILE A 77 -7.88 -1.83 -3.21
CA ILE A 77 -9.20 -1.75 -3.84
C ILE A 77 -9.40 -2.90 -4.83
N GLU A 78 -10.63 -3.38 -4.96
CA GLU A 78 -11.01 -4.29 -6.04
C GLU A 78 -11.63 -3.48 -7.19
N VAL A 79 -11.28 -3.84 -8.42
CA VAL A 79 -11.78 -3.13 -9.62
C VAL A 79 -13.11 -3.72 -10.06
N GLY A 80 -14.17 -2.92 -10.01
CA GLY A 80 -15.47 -3.30 -10.59
C GLY A 80 -16.46 -3.97 -9.64
N ASN A 81 -16.23 -3.86 -8.33
CA ASN A 81 -17.12 -4.22 -7.22
C ASN A 81 -17.50 -5.72 -7.16
N GLY A 82 -16.51 -6.61 -7.30
CA GLY A 82 -16.65 -8.05 -7.05
C GLY A 82 -16.59 -8.41 -5.56
N GLU A 83 -17.39 -9.39 -5.14
CA GLU A 83 -17.46 -9.81 -3.73
C GLU A 83 -16.33 -10.78 -3.30
N SER A 84 -15.69 -11.46 -4.24
CA SER A 84 -14.77 -12.58 -3.97
C SER A 84 -13.52 -12.20 -3.16
N ILE A 85 -13.02 -10.97 -3.32
CA ILE A 85 -11.77 -10.49 -2.71
C ILE A 85 -12.02 -9.60 -1.48
N LEU A 86 -13.27 -9.20 -1.22
CA LEU A 86 -13.62 -8.31 -0.12
C LEU A 86 -13.16 -8.83 1.25
N LYS A 87 -13.14 -10.15 1.45
CA LYS A 87 -12.65 -10.77 2.69
C LYS A 87 -11.17 -10.50 2.94
N GLN A 88 -10.33 -10.51 1.90
CA GLN A 88 -8.89 -10.24 2.04
C GLN A 88 -8.64 -8.76 2.36
N ILE A 89 -9.32 -7.85 1.65
CA ILE A 89 -9.26 -6.41 1.91
C ILE A 89 -9.71 -6.12 3.35
N ARG A 90 -10.81 -6.75 3.78
CA ARG A 90 -11.33 -6.60 5.14
C ARG A 90 -10.33 -7.09 6.19
N ALA A 91 -9.76 -8.28 6.01
CA ALA A 91 -8.78 -8.83 6.93
C ALA A 91 -7.54 -7.91 7.08
N ALA A 92 -7.04 -7.36 5.96
CA ALA A 92 -5.93 -6.40 5.99
C ALA A 92 -6.30 -5.10 6.73
N ARG A 93 -7.52 -4.56 6.52
CA ARG A 93 -8.00 -3.36 7.23
C ARG A 93 -8.17 -3.61 8.73
N GLU A 94 -8.75 -4.73 9.13
CA GLU A 94 -8.93 -5.09 10.54
C GLU A 94 -7.57 -5.27 11.24
N ALA A 95 -6.60 -5.90 10.56
CA ALA A 95 -5.23 -6.02 11.09
C ALA A 95 -4.55 -4.66 11.26
N ARG A 96 -4.69 -3.74 10.30
CA ARG A 96 -4.20 -2.35 10.40
C ARG A 96 -4.83 -1.63 11.59
N ASP A 97 -6.15 -1.70 11.73
CA ASP A 97 -6.89 -0.99 12.78
C ASP A 97 -6.49 -1.51 14.17
N ALA A 98 -6.35 -2.83 14.33
CA ALA A 98 -5.85 -3.45 15.55
C ALA A 98 -4.39 -3.07 15.84
N ALA A 99 -3.56 -2.86 14.82
CA ALA A 99 -2.18 -2.40 15.00
C ALA A 99 -2.14 -0.94 15.47
N ILE A 100 -2.96 -0.06 14.88
CA ILE A 100 -3.10 1.35 15.30
C ILE A 100 -3.57 1.44 16.74
N GLU A 101 -4.59 0.67 17.12
CA GLU A 101 -5.12 0.63 18.49
C GLU A 101 -4.04 0.24 19.51
N LYS A 102 -3.15 -0.67 19.14
CA LYS A 102 -2.05 -1.14 20.00
C LYS A 102 -0.86 -0.19 20.02
N MET A 103 -0.74 0.77 19.10
CA MET A 103 0.48 1.55 18.96
C MET A 103 0.56 2.66 20.01
N HIS A 104 1.26 2.40 21.12
CA HIS A 104 1.52 3.36 22.20
C HIS A 104 3.00 3.26 22.65
N PRO A 105 3.63 4.35 23.14
CA PRO A 105 5.05 4.35 23.54
C PRO A 105 5.54 3.19 24.42
N GLU A 106 4.70 2.66 25.30
CA GLU A 106 5.07 1.62 26.28
C GLU A 106 4.91 0.18 25.76
N LEU A 107 4.50 0.01 24.50
CA LEU A 107 4.15 -1.30 23.96
C LEU A 107 5.28 -2.33 24.14
N HIS A 108 6.54 -1.92 23.98
CA HIS A 108 7.69 -2.82 24.07
C HIS A 108 7.89 -3.44 25.47
N GLY A 109 7.63 -2.68 26.56
CA GLY A 109 7.81 -3.16 27.94
C GLY A 109 6.83 -4.27 28.33
N MET A 110 5.59 -4.17 27.86
CA MET A 110 4.56 -5.19 28.10
C MET A 110 4.83 -6.51 27.37
N TRP A 111 5.56 -6.49 26.24
CA TRP A 111 5.96 -7.71 25.52
C TRP A 111 7.16 -8.41 26.19
N SER A 112 8.07 -7.67 26.84
CA SER A 112 9.19 -8.26 27.59
C SER A 112 8.74 -8.93 28.89
N GLU A 113 7.80 -8.35 29.63
CA GLU A 113 7.25 -8.93 30.86
C GLU A 113 6.39 -10.17 30.59
N ARG A 114 5.59 -10.16 29.52
CA ARG A 114 4.78 -11.33 29.12
C ARG A 114 5.62 -12.52 28.63
N ARG A 115 6.86 -12.31 28.17
CA ARG A 115 7.79 -13.42 27.90
C ARG A 115 8.39 -14.02 29.17
N HIS A 116 8.67 -13.20 30.19
CA HIS A 116 9.21 -13.70 31.45
C HIS A 116 8.19 -14.53 32.25
N ASN A 117 6.90 -14.21 32.14
CA ASN A 117 5.86 -14.90 32.90
C ASN A 117 5.29 -16.16 32.21
N LYS A 118 5.79 -16.54 31.02
CA LYS A 118 5.41 -17.80 30.33
C LYS A 118 6.37 -18.95 30.57
N HIS A 119 7.44 -18.72 31.33
CA HIS A 119 8.44 -19.74 31.73
C HIS A 119 8.49 -19.96 33.25
N ARG A 120 7.40 -19.64 33.96
CA ARG A 120 7.18 -19.99 35.36
C ARG A 120 5.91 -20.80 35.49
#